data_AF-A0A2N5GYS6-F1
#
_entry.id   AF-A0A2N5GYS6-F1
#
_cell.length_a   1.000
_cell.length_b   1.000
_cell.length_c   1.000
_cell.angle_alpha   90.00
_cell.angle_beta   90.00
_cell.angle_gamma   90.00
#
_symmetry.space_group_name_H-M   'P 1'
#
loop_
_entity.id
_entity.type
_entity.pdbx_description
1 polymer ?
#
loop_
_entity_poly.entity_id
_entity_poly.type
_entity_poly.pdbx_seq_one_letter_code
_entity_poly.pdbx_strand_id
1 'polypeptide(L)'
;MESNTQPENVQPSDDLVRSCLYNWLGYGNLNGHIWFIGIEEGGAEIWRSKTKTLIESLNLRSQFDLSMEFTNVWEELYDIPLTTFKGPNVWRYQAAFLLEYEELNSSPEDINQYIFRSKKFGSKSSNHFICEMMPLPKPSKDSIEEYKFLWNSLKGYYDEVEANRFVLIRNNLLNSEAKIIVSYDQTLTKSMLNYFSDVTSKLIDWQYNHEQYTLYRINLSLSKEVYFLTTHFFGNGRISYDGIKNAAKRIKELVE
;
A
#
# COMPACT_ATOMS: atom_id res chain seq x y z
N MET A 1 -28.46 39.74 -2.39
CA MET A 1 -27.33 39.32 -1.54
C MET A 1 -27.63 37.91 -1.09
N GLU A 2 -27.23 36.92 -1.89
CA GLU A 2 -27.30 35.53 -1.48
C GLU A 2 -26.19 35.31 -0.46
N SER A 3 -26.59 34.96 0.76
CA SER A 3 -25.67 34.63 1.83
C SER A 3 -24.94 33.35 1.46
N ASN A 4 -23.68 33.50 1.08
CA ASN A 4 -22.75 32.40 0.89
C ASN A 4 -22.39 31.86 2.28
N THR A 5 -23.28 31.04 2.86
CA THR A 5 -22.99 30.28 4.07
C THR A 5 -21.86 29.33 3.72
N GLN A 6 -20.68 29.55 4.31
CA GLN A 6 -19.60 28.57 4.26
C GLN A 6 -20.17 27.21 4.70
N PRO A 7 -19.85 26.11 3.99
CA PRO A 7 -20.30 24.80 4.42
C PRO A 7 -19.80 24.59 5.86
N GLU A 8 -20.72 24.32 6.77
CA GLU A 8 -20.39 23.94 8.14
C GLU A 8 -19.33 22.83 8.09
N ASN A 9 -18.32 22.91 8.96
CA ASN A 9 -17.36 21.83 9.16
C ASN A 9 -18.10 20.63 9.74
N VAL A 10 -18.76 19.84 8.88
CA VAL A 10 -19.43 18.61 9.27
C VAL A 10 -18.35 17.60 9.60
N GLN A 11 -18.21 17.32 10.88
CA GLN A 11 -17.35 16.25 11.38
C GLN A 11 -17.93 14.89 10.96
N PRO A 12 -17.12 13.93 10.47
CA PRO A 12 -17.62 12.61 10.12
C PRO A 12 -18.15 11.86 11.34
N SER A 13 -19.13 10.98 11.13
CA SER A 13 -19.58 10.06 12.19
C SER A 13 -18.55 8.96 12.44
N ASP A 14 -18.58 8.39 13.64
CA ASP A 14 -17.73 7.24 14.01
C ASP A 14 -17.94 6.06 13.04
N ASP A 15 -19.20 5.68 12.81
CA ASP A 15 -19.57 4.59 11.91
C ASP A 15 -19.00 4.75 10.50
N LEU A 16 -19.03 5.99 9.97
CA LEU A 16 -18.49 6.28 8.65
C LEU A 16 -16.97 6.05 8.61
N VAL A 17 -16.23 6.60 9.58
CA VAL A 17 -14.77 6.41 9.65
C VAL A 17 -14.42 4.95 9.83
N ARG A 18 -15.10 4.24 10.74
CA ARG A 18 -14.82 2.83 11.02
C ARG A 18 -15.12 1.92 9.84
N SER A 19 -16.15 2.23 9.05
CA SER A 19 -16.46 1.45 7.85
C SER A 19 -15.28 1.41 6.86
N CYS A 20 -14.56 2.53 6.71
CA CYS A 20 -13.41 2.67 5.82
C CYS A 20 -12.13 1.94 6.29
N LEU A 21 -12.07 1.52 7.56
CA LEU A 21 -10.87 0.89 8.12
C LEU A 21 -10.70 -0.55 7.68
N TYR A 22 -11.80 -1.27 7.49
CA TYR A 22 -11.78 -2.74 7.43
C TYR A 22 -12.54 -3.32 6.23
N ASN A 23 -13.31 -2.52 5.50
CA ASN A 23 -13.97 -2.94 4.27
C ASN A 23 -13.01 -3.04 3.08
N TRP A 24 -11.87 -2.34 3.13
CA TRP A 24 -10.93 -2.18 2.01
C TRP A 24 -9.49 -2.51 2.43
N LEU A 25 -8.78 -3.32 1.65
CA LEU A 25 -7.40 -3.73 1.91
C LEU A 25 -6.39 -3.04 0.99
N GLY A 26 -6.79 -2.60 -0.20
CA GLY A 26 -5.88 -2.03 -1.18
C GLY A 26 -6.32 -2.18 -2.63
N TYR A 27 -5.36 -2.13 -3.55
CA TYR A 27 -5.63 -2.16 -4.99
C TYR A 27 -5.08 -3.41 -5.68
N GLY A 28 -5.75 -3.83 -6.74
CA GLY A 28 -5.28 -4.88 -7.64
C GLY A 28 -5.83 -6.27 -7.33
N ASN A 29 -5.03 -7.30 -7.56
CA ASN A 29 -5.49 -8.68 -7.45
C ASN A 29 -5.11 -9.29 -6.11
N LEU A 30 -6.09 -9.56 -5.23
CA LEU A 30 -5.83 -10.25 -3.95
C LEU A 30 -5.16 -11.62 -4.12
N ASN A 31 -5.37 -12.29 -5.27
CA ASN A 31 -4.71 -13.56 -5.61
C ASN A 31 -3.42 -13.36 -6.43
N GLY A 32 -2.90 -12.14 -6.53
CA GLY A 32 -1.61 -11.90 -7.14
C GLY A 32 -0.49 -12.56 -6.34
N HIS A 33 0.51 -13.12 -7.02
CA HIS A 33 1.64 -13.78 -6.36
C HIS A 33 2.48 -12.81 -5.53
N ILE A 34 2.49 -11.52 -5.88
CA ILE A 34 3.30 -10.48 -5.22
C ILE A 34 2.39 -9.48 -4.52
N TRP A 35 2.59 -9.30 -3.21
CA TRP A 35 1.91 -8.28 -2.42
C TRP A 35 2.90 -7.20 -2.01
N PHE A 36 2.63 -5.95 -2.36
CA PHE A 36 3.33 -4.81 -1.79
C PHE A 36 2.60 -4.34 -0.53
N ILE A 37 3.31 -4.09 0.57
CA ILE A 37 2.69 -3.60 1.80
C ILE A 37 3.49 -2.42 2.35
N GLY A 38 2.80 -1.29 2.52
CA GLY A 38 3.35 -0.06 3.06
C GLY A 38 2.33 0.74 3.87
N ILE A 39 2.84 1.79 4.52
CA ILE A 39 2.01 2.86 5.08
C ILE A 39 1.97 3.94 4.00
N GLU A 40 0.93 3.92 3.17
CA GLU A 40 0.60 5.02 2.27
C GLU A 40 -0.38 5.93 2.99
N GLU A 41 -0.15 7.23 2.90
CA GLU A 41 -1.11 8.22 3.37
C GLU A 41 -2.00 8.60 2.18
N GLY A 42 -3.24 8.14 2.21
CA GLY A 42 -4.25 8.52 1.22
C GLY A 42 -4.63 10.00 1.31
N GLY A 43 -5.60 10.42 0.48
CA GLY A 43 -6.15 11.77 0.51
C GLY A 43 -5.51 12.75 -0.47
N ALA A 44 -4.88 12.24 -1.53
CA ALA A 44 -4.49 13.07 -2.66
C ALA A 44 -5.70 13.84 -3.22
N GLU A 45 -6.87 13.22 -3.24
CA GLU A 45 -8.15 13.79 -3.62
C GLU A 45 -8.62 14.92 -2.70
N ILE A 46 -8.17 14.93 -1.43
CA ILE A 46 -8.54 15.94 -0.43
C ILE A 46 -7.53 17.09 -0.41
N TRP A 47 -6.26 16.79 -0.16
CA TRP A 47 -5.26 17.83 0.15
C TRP A 47 -4.44 18.29 -1.06
N ARG A 48 -4.16 17.39 -2.02
CA ARG A 48 -3.31 17.69 -3.16
C ARG A 48 -4.11 18.23 -4.35
N SER A 49 -5.10 17.46 -4.78
CA SER A 49 -5.92 17.75 -5.96
C SER A 49 -7.19 18.51 -5.61
N LYS A 50 -7.67 18.40 -4.35
CA LYS A 50 -8.88 19.07 -3.84
C LYS A 50 -10.12 18.80 -4.69
N THR A 51 -10.22 17.58 -5.23
CA THR A 51 -11.36 17.10 -6.01
C THR A 51 -12.48 16.58 -5.10
N LYS A 52 -12.18 16.29 -3.83
CA LYS A 52 -13.11 15.84 -2.80
C LYS A 52 -12.86 16.55 -1.47
N THR A 53 -13.89 16.69 -0.66
CA THR A 53 -13.78 16.93 0.77
C THR A 53 -13.48 15.63 1.53
N LEU A 54 -13.10 15.73 2.81
CA LEU A 54 -12.91 14.56 3.66
C LEU A 54 -14.17 13.70 3.75
N ILE A 55 -15.34 14.31 3.95
CA ILE A 55 -16.63 13.61 4.05
C ILE A 55 -16.96 12.88 2.75
N GLU A 56 -16.75 13.51 1.59
CA GLU A 56 -16.99 12.86 0.30
C GLU A 56 -16.04 11.68 0.09
N SER A 57 -14.74 11.82 0.40
CA SER A 57 -13.78 10.72 0.31
C SER A 57 -14.16 9.56 1.23
N LEU A 58 -14.53 9.83 2.49
CA LEU A 58 -14.96 8.79 3.43
C LEU A 58 -16.25 8.09 2.96
N ASN A 59 -17.23 8.84 2.44
CA ASN A 59 -18.44 8.24 1.87
C ASN A 59 -18.12 7.32 0.69
N LEU A 60 -17.22 7.73 -0.22
CA LEU A 60 -16.76 6.87 -1.32
C LEU A 60 -16.06 5.62 -0.78
N ARG A 61 -15.09 5.79 0.13
CA ARG A 61 -14.30 4.69 0.72
C ARG A 61 -15.16 3.70 1.51
N SER A 62 -16.24 4.15 2.15
CA SER A 62 -17.18 3.27 2.86
C SER A 62 -17.85 2.23 1.97
N GLN A 63 -17.89 2.49 0.65
CA GLN A 63 -18.49 1.62 -0.36
C GLN A 63 -17.46 0.77 -1.11
N PHE A 64 -16.18 0.85 -0.75
CA PHE A 64 -15.15 0.05 -1.41
C PHE A 64 -15.32 -1.43 -1.10
N ASP A 65 -15.02 -2.25 -2.11
CA ASP A 65 -14.76 -3.67 -1.92
C ASP A 65 -13.42 -3.87 -1.21
N LEU A 66 -13.15 -5.11 -0.78
CA LEU A 66 -11.87 -5.46 -0.16
C LEU A 66 -10.66 -5.18 -1.06
N SER A 67 -10.84 -5.26 -2.39
CA SER A 67 -9.86 -4.78 -3.36
C SER A 67 -10.53 -3.96 -4.46
N MET A 68 -9.87 -2.86 -4.81
CA MET A 68 -10.32 -1.93 -5.84
C MET A 68 -9.39 -1.93 -7.05
N GLU A 69 -9.93 -1.64 -8.23
CA GLU A 69 -9.12 -1.35 -9.42
C GLU A 69 -8.48 0.03 -9.24
N PHE A 70 -7.14 0.10 -9.26
CA PHE A 70 -6.41 1.35 -8.99
C PHE A 70 -6.84 2.50 -9.91
N THR A 71 -6.94 2.23 -11.21
CA THR A 71 -7.38 3.22 -12.21
C THR A 71 -8.78 3.75 -11.94
N ASN A 72 -9.74 2.87 -11.60
CA ASN A 72 -11.11 3.28 -11.30
C ASN A 72 -11.13 4.26 -10.11
N VAL A 73 -10.44 3.92 -9.01
CA VAL A 73 -10.43 4.79 -7.83
C VAL A 73 -9.80 6.15 -8.14
N TRP A 74 -8.66 6.16 -8.83
CA TRP A 74 -7.94 7.40 -9.10
C TRP A 74 -8.63 8.29 -10.14
N GLU A 75 -9.03 7.73 -11.28
CA GLU A 75 -9.55 8.53 -12.39
C GLU A 75 -11.06 8.74 -12.32
N GLU A 76 -11.83 7.71 -11.93
CA GLU A 76 -13.30 7.79 -11.95
C GLU A 76 -13.86 8.29 -10.61
N LEU A 77 -13.41 7.73 -9.49
CA LEU A 77 -13.94 8.10 -8.17
C LEU A 77 -13.33 9.41 -7.66
N TYR A 78 -12.01 9.56 -7.77
CA TYR A 78 -11.30 10.74 -7.27
C TYR A 78 -11.19 11.88 -8.29
N ASP A 79 -11.51 11.64 -9.57
CA ASP A 79 -11.36 12.63 -10.65
C ASP A 79 -9.91 13.16 -10.77
N ILE A 80 -8.92 12.26 -10.61
CA ILE A 80 -7.50 12.57 -10.72
C ILE A 80 -6.90 11.78 -11.87
N PRO A 81 -6.64 12.43 -13.03
CA PRO A 81 -6.06 11.74 -14.17
C PRO A 81 -4.64 11.25 -13.86
N LEU A 82 -4.40 9.95 -14.00
CA LEU A 82 -3.10 9.34 -13.71
C LEU A 82 -1.97 9.92 -14.58
N THR A 83 -2.29 10.35 -15.80
CA THR A 83 -1.36 10.99 -16.73
C THR A 83 -0.78 12.32 -16.24
N THR A 84 -1.40 12.95 -15.23
CA THR A 84 -0.95 14.23 -14.67
C THR A 84 0.08 14.07 -13.54
N PHE A 85 0.32 12.85 -13.06
CA PHE A 85 1.22 12.59 -11.94
C PHE A 85 2.69 12.84 -12.30
N LYS A 86 3.32 13.75 -11.54
CA LYS A 86 4.74 14.13 -11.67
C LYS A 86 5.54 13.82 -10.39
N GLY A 87 6.85 13.62 -10.55
CA GLY A 87 7.80 13.41 -9.46
C GLY A 87 7.89 11.95 -9.00
N PRO A 88 8.99 11.54 -8.34
CA PRO A 88 9.16 10.16 -7.86
C PRO A 88 8.01 9.77 -6.94
N ASN A 89 7.42 8.61 -7.19
CA ASN A 89 6.38 8.04 -6.34
C ASN A 89 6.71 6.57 -6.08
N VAL A 90 6.17 6.03 -4.99
CA VAL A 90 6.31 4.63 -4.59
C VAL A 90 5.90 3.70 -5.74
N TRP A 91 4.88 4.08 -6.52
CA TRP A 91 4.35 3.28 -7.63
C TRP A 91 5.41 2.97 -8.69
N ARG A 92 6.32 3.90 -8.99
CA ARG A 92 7.41 3.67 -9.94
C ARG A 92 8.40 2.62 -9.45
N TYR A 93 8.69 2.58 -8.16
CA TYR A 93 9.57 1.56 -7.59
C TYR A 93 8.89 0.19 -7.54
N GLN A 94 7.59 0.14 -7.18
CA GLN A 94 6.80 -1.09 -7.25
C GLN A 94 6.70 -1.63 -8.69
N ALA A 95 6.43 -0.76 -9.67
CA ALA A 95 6.40 -1.14 -11.07
C ALA A 95 7.78 -1.60 -11.59
N ALA A 96 8.87 -0.93 -11.18
CA ALA A 96 10.21 -1.38 -11.52
C ALA A 96 10.51 -2.77 -10.97
N PHE A 97 10.09 -3.05 -9.72
CA PHE A 97 10.21 -4.37 -9.11
C PHE A 97 9.45 -5.42 -9.92
N LEU A 98 8.19 -5.15 -10.26
CA LEU A 98 7.34 -6.06 -11.03
C LEU A 98 7.93 -6.36 -12.41
N LEU A 99 8.33 -5.32 -13.14
CA LEU A 99 8.92 -5.46 -14.47
C LEU A 99 10.20 -6.30 -14.41
N GLU A 100 11.11 -6.06 -13.46
CA GLU A 100 12.35 -6.85 -13.34
C GLU A 100 12.10 -8.28 -12.85
N TYR A 101 11.09 -8.50 -11.99
CA TYR A 101 10.66 -9.85 -11.58
C TYR A 101 10.12 -10.66 -12.77
N GLU A 102 9.38 -9.99 -13.67
CA GLU A 102 8.89 -10.57 -14.93
C GLU A 102 9.97 -10.62 -16.04
N GLU A 103 11.22 -10.26 -15.73
CA GLU A 103 12.34 -10.19 -16.69
C GLU A 103 12.08 -9.26 -17.88
N LEU A 104 11.29 -8.21 -17.65
CA LEU A 104 11.00 -7.12 -18.58
C LEU A 104 11.92 -5.92 -18.32
N ASN A 105 12.01 -5.03 -19.32
CA ASN A 105 12.78 -3.79 -19.17
C ASN A 105 12.09 -2.84 -18.18
N SER A 106 12.83 -2.34 -17.19
CA SER A 106 12.32 -1.35 -16.22
C SER A 106 12.92 0.03 -16.46
N SER A 107 13.03 0.46 -17.72
CA SER A 107 13.44 1.85 -18.00
C SER A 107 12.38 2.83 -17.48
N PRO A 108 12.73 4.10 -17.22
CA PRO A 108 11.74 5.10 -16.80
C PRO A 108 10.53 5.20 -17.74
N GLU A 109 10.73 4.97 -19.04
CA GLU A 109 9.65 4.98 -20.03
C GLU A 109 8.75 3.76 -19.89
N ASP A 110 9.32 2.57 -19.72
CA ASP A 110 8.55 1.33 -19.53
C ASP A 110 7.75 1.35 -18.22
N ILE A 111 8.35 1.87 -17.15
CA ILE A 111 7.68 2.08 -15.86
C ILE A 111 6.48 3.03 -16.04
N ASN A 112 6.68 4.16 -16.72
CA ASN A 112 5.59 5.11 -16.98
C ASN A 112 4.53 4.52 -17.92
N GLN A 113 4.94 3.72 -18.90
CA GLN A 113 4.03 3.01 -19.79
C GLN A 113 3.18 2.01 -18.99
N TYR A 114 3.78 1.26 -18.07
CA TYR A 114 3.10 0.28 -17.22
C TYR A 114 2.05 0.93 -16.30
N ILE A 115 2.41 2.05 -15.65
CA ILE A 115 1.54 2.72 -14.67
C ILE A 115 0.52 3.63 -15.36
N PHE A 116 0.97 4.60 -16.16
CA PHE A 116 0.16 5.77 -16.53
C PHE A 116 -0.52 5.65 -17.89
N ARG A 117 0.02 4.84 -18.80
CA ARG A 117 -0.49 4.73 -20.18
C ARG A 117 -1.27 3.45 -20.42
N SER A 118 -0.68 2.31 -20.09
CA SER A 118 -1.34 1.01 -20.16
C SER A 118 -2.14 0.64 -18.91
N LYS A 119 -1.97 1.40 -17.81
CA LYS A 119 -2.79 1.29 -16.60
C LYS A 119 -2.86 -0.12 -16.02
N LYS A 120 -1.75 -0.86 -16.11
CA LYS A 120 -1.63 -2.24 -15.62
C LYS A 120 -1.40 -2.30 -14.11
N PHE A 121 -0.79 -1.26 -13.56
CA PHE A 121 -0.46 -1.18 -12.14
C PHE A 121 -1.72 -1.11 -11.28
N GLY A 122 -1.86 -2.07 -10.36
CA GLY A 122 -3.00 -2.14 -9.44
C GLY A 122 -4.30 -2.61 -10.11
N SER A 123 -4.18 -3.35 -11.21
CA SER A 123 -5.33 -3.94 -11.89
C SER A 123 -5.77 -5.26 -11.26
N LYS A 124 -7.08 -5.55 -11.22
CA LYS A 124 -7.63 -6.81 -10.68
C LYS A 124 -7.21 -8.05 -11.49
N SER A 125 -6.77 -7.88 -12.73
CA SER A 125 -6.21 -8.97 -13.54
C SER A 125 -4.68 -9.09 -13.48
N SER A 126 -4.01 -8.25 -12.69
CA SER A 126 -2.55 -8.29 -12.55
C SER A 126 -2.09 -9.44 -11.66
N ASN A 127 -0.77 -9.69 -11.63
CA ASN A 127 -0.16 -10.67 -10.75
C ASN A 127 0.24 -10.08 -9.38
N HIS A 128 -0.31 -8.92 -9.02
CA HIS A 128 0.07 -8.25 -7.78
C HIS A 128 -1.08 -7.57 -7.06
N PHE A 129 -0.85 -7.35 -5.77
CA PHE A 129 -1.70 -6.59 -4.88
C PHE A 129 -0.91 -5.46 -4.22
N ILE A 130 -1.56 -4.32 -4.01
CA ILE A 130 -1.00 -3.17 -3.31
C ILE A 130 -1.81 -2.99 -2.04
N CYS A 131 -1.30 -3.51 -0.94
CA CYS A 131 -1.94 -3.46 0.37
C CYS A 131 -1.60 -2.15 1.09
N GLU A 132 -2.62 -1.43 1.54
CA GLU A 132 -2.44 -0.23 2.38
C GLU A 132 -2.65 -0.58 3.84
N MET A 133 -1.65 -0.37 4.69
CA MET A 133 -1.78 -0.71 6.11
C MET A 133 -2.77 0.24 6.83
N MET A 134 -2.68 1.54 6.55
CA MET A 134 -3.43 2.59 7.24
C MET A 134 -4.34 3.33 6.25
N PRO A 135 -5.58 2.88 6.04
CA PRO A 135 -6.40 3.30 4.89
C PRO A 135 -7.09 4.66 5.05
N LEU A 136 -7.07 5.28 6.23
CA LEU A 136 -7.69 6.59 6.40
C LEU A 136 -6.86 7.67 5.72
N PRO A 137 -7.50 8.58 4.95
CA PRO A 137 -6.80 9.72 4.40
C PRO A 137 -6.33 10.62 5.56
N LYS A 138 -5.07 11.06 5.54
CA LYS A 138 -4.49 12.02 6.50
C LYS A 138 -3.62 13.04 5.76
N PRO A 139 -3.53 14.30 6.24
CA PRO A 139 -2.67 15.29 5.59
C PRO A 139 -1.17 14.97 5.73
N SER A 140 -0.82 14.17 6.74
CA SER A 140 0.52 13.60 6.94
C SER A 140 0.45 12.36 7.85
N LYS A 141 1.51 11.55 7.90
CA LYS A 141 1.63 10.39 8.83
C LYS A 141 1.47 10.83 10.27
N ASP A 142 1.96 12.02 10.57
CA ASP A 142 2.06 12.56 11.92
C ASP A 142 0.77 13.28 12.36
N SER A 143 -0.25 13.36 11.49
CA SER A 143 -1.56 13.93 11.82
C SER A 143 -2.57 12.86 12.21
N ILE A 144 -3.49 13.23 13.11
CA ILE A 144 -4.76 12.54 13.37
C ILE A 144 -5.90 13.55 13.65
N GLU A 145 -5.69 14.82 13.31
CA GLU A 145 -6.55 15.94 13.71
C GLU A 145 -8.02 15.70 13.34
N GLU A 146 -8.22 15.26 12.10
CA GLU A 146 -9.53 14.99 11.51
C GLU A 146 -10.29 13.85 12.21
N TYR A 147 -9.60 13.06 13.03
CA TYR A 147 -10.12 11.86 13.71
C TYR A 147 -9.92 11.89 15.22
N LYS A 148 -9.59 13.07 15.81
CA LYS A 148 -9.36 13.20 17.26
C LYS A 148 -10.56 12.83 18.13
N PHE A 149 -11.75 12.90 17.56
CA PHE A 149 -12.98 12.48 18.23
C PHE A 149 -13.07 10.95 18.45
N LEU A 150 -12.27 10.17 17.72
CA LEU A 150 -12.12 8.72 17.91
C LEU A 150 -10.84 8.39 18.66
N TRP A 151 -9.74 9.04 18.28
CA TRP A 151 -8.42 8.77 18.85
C TRP A 151 -7.79 10.03 19.42
N ASN A 152 -7.61 10.04 20.74
CA ASN A 152 -6.96 11.15 21.46
C ASN A 152 -5.49 11.36 21.06
N SER A 153 -4.87 10.40 20.37
CA SER A 153 -3.48 10.50 19.91
C SER A 153 -3.24 9.64 18.68
N LEU A 154 -2.20 9.99 17.91
CA LEU A 154 -1.73 9.19 16.79
C LEU A 154 -1.37 7.77 17.23
N LYS A 155 -0.69 7.61 18.37
CA LYS A 155 -0.35 6.30 18.92
C LYS A 155 -1.61 5.45 19.17
N GLY A 156 -2.66 6.03 19.75
CA GLY A 156 -3.93 5.32 19.98
C GLY A 156 -4.57 4.82 18.68
N TYR A 157 -4.51 5.62 17.62
CA TYR A 157 -4.96 5.20 16.29
C TYR A 157 -4.15 4.01 15.75
N TYR A 158 -2.82 4.08 15.80
CA TYR A 158 -1.96 2.98 15.33
C TYR A 158 -2.14 1.71 16.17
N ASP A 159 -2.16 1.81 17.50
CA ASP A 159 -2.32 0.65 18.39
C ASP A 159 -3.62 -0.12 18.09
N GLU A 160 -4.74 0.59 17.90
CA GLU A 160 -6.04 -0.03 17.60
C GLU A 160 -6.08 -0.58 16.16
N VAL A 161 -5.73 0.26 15.18
CA VAL A 161 -5.93 -0.07 13.77
C VAL A 161 -4.94 -1.13 13.32
N GLU A 162 -3.67 -1.07 13.73
CA GLU A 162 -2.67 -2.04 13.27
C GLU A 162 -3.03 -3.47 13.64
N ALA A 163 -3.46 -3.71 14.88
CA ALA A 163 -3.83 -5.04 15.34
C ALA A 163 -4.96 -5.66 14.49
N ASN A 164 -6.03 -4.89 14.26
CA ASN A 164 -7.17 -5.35 13.45
C ASN A 164 -6.79 -5.54 11.98
N ARG A 165 -5.94 -4.66 11.43
CA ARG A 165 -5.45 -4.76 10.05
C ARG A 165 -4.54 -5.97 9.86
N PHE A 166 -3.69 -6.32 10.83
CA PHE A 166 -2.88 -7.53 10.74
C PHE A 166 -3.72 -8.81 10.75
N VAL A 167 -4.81 -8.85 11.53
CA VAL A 167 -5.77 -9.96 11.47
C VAL A 167 -6.39 -10.06 10.07
N LEU A 168 -6.86 -8.93 9.51
CA LEU A 168 -7.44 -8.89 8.17
C LEU A 168 -6.44 -9.34 7.08
N ILE A 169 -5.21 -8.83 7.13
CA ILE A 169 -4.13 -9.19 6.19
C ILE A 169 -3.81 -10.67 6.31
N ARG A 170 -3.62 -11.21 7.53
CA ARG A 170 -3.35 -12.63 7.76
C ARG A 170 -4.45 -13.52 7.19
N ASN A 171 -5.70 -13.17 7.43
CA ASN A 171 -6.85 -13.94 6.94
C ASN A 171 -6.92 -13.94 5.41
N ASN A 172 -6.60 -12.82 4.75
CA ASN A 172 -6.57 -12.79 3.29
C ASN A 172 -5.36 -13.52 2.71
N LEU A 173 -4.18 -13.40 3.32
CA LEU A 173 -3.00 -14.14 2.89
C LEU A 173 -3.23 -15.65 2.93
N LEU A 174 -3.89 -16.15 3.99
CA LEU A 174 -4.26 -17.57 4.14
C LEU A 174 -5.14 -18.09 3.00
N ASN A 175 -5.98 -17.23 2.42
CA ASN A 175 -6.95 -17.58 1.37
C ASN A 175 -6.51 -17.12 -0.04
N SER A 176 -5.33 -16.53 -0.16
CA SER A 176 -4.80 -16.00 -1.42
C SER A 176 -3.74 -16.92 -2.02
N GLU A 177 -3.40 -16.66 -3.28
CA GLU A 177 -2.24 -17.26 -3.97
C GLU A 177 -0.94 -16.45 -3.76
N ALA A 178 -0.92 -15.48 -2.84
CA ALA A 178 0.27 -14.69 -2.54
C ALA A 178 1.44 -15.60 -2.14
N LYS A 179 2.61 -15.38 -2.75
CA LYS A 179 3.86 -16.07 -2.44
C LYS A 179 4.89 -15.14 -1.86
N ILE A 180 4.93 -13.91 -2.35
CA ILE A 180 5.92 -12.89 -2.00
C ILE A 180 5.20 -11.69 -1.40
N ILE A 181 5.73 -11.20 -0.28
CA ILE A 181 5.37 -9.92 0.31
C ILE A 181 6.59 -9.01 0.24
N VAL A 182 6.46 -7.84 -0.37
CA VAL A 182 7.48 -6.80 -0.42
C VAL A 182 7.07 -5.67 0.52
N SER A 183 7.75 -5.58 1.66
CA SER A 183 7.57 -4.44 2.57
C SER A 183 8.64 -3.38 2.32
N TYR A 184 8.18 -2.14 2.21
CA TYR A 184 9.00 -0.97 1.92
C TYR A 184 8.80 0.14 2.96
N ASP A 185 8.27 -0.17 4.14
CA ASP A 185 8.27 0.73 5.28
C ASP A 185 8.95 0.05 6.48
N GLN A 186 9.93 0.71 7.08
CA GLN A 186 10.75 0.12 8.15
C GLN A 186 9.97 -0.07 9.45
N THR A 187 9.05 0.84 9.77
CA THR A 187 8.24 0.76 10.98
C THR A 187 7.23 -0.37 10.83
N LEU A 188 6.52 -0.41 9.71
CA LEU A 188 5.60 -1.48 9.36
C LEU A 188 6.28 -2.84 9.32
N THR A 189 7.45 -2.91 8.70
CA THR A 189 8.26 -4.15 8.65
C THR A 189 8.48 -4.70 10.05
N LYS A 190 8.90 -3.85 11.00
CA LYS A 190 9.12 -4.27 12.39
C LYS A 190 7.81 -4.74 13.05
N SER A 191 6.71 -4.00 12.88
CA SER A 191 5.42 -4.38 13.44
C SER A 191 4.91 -5.71 12.87
N MET A 192 5.03 -5.93 11.56
CA MET A 192 4.64 -7.19 10.92
C MET A 192 5.50 -8.36 11.40
N LEU A 193 6.82 -8.22 11.44
CA LEU A 193 7.71 -9.27 11.91
C LEU A 193 7.47 -9.61 13.38
N ASN A 194 7.14 -8.62 14.21
CA ASN A 194 6.73 -8.86 15.61
C ASN A 194 5.41 -9.62 15.68
N TYR A 195 4.40 -9.22 14.90
CA TYR A 195 3.09 -9.89 14.85
C TYR A 195 3.19 -11.35 14.39
N PHE A 196 4.06 -11.64 13.42
CA PHE A 196 4.28 -12.98 12.89
C PHE A 196 5.47 -13.72 13.53
N SER A 197 6.00 -13.22 14.66
CA SER A 197 7.28 -13.69 15.22
C SER A 197 7.33 -15.21 15.46
N ASP A 198 6.24 -15.80 15.96
CA ASP A 198 6.15 -17.24 16.26
C ASP A 198 6.20 -18.14 15.01
N VAL A 199 5.93 -17.58 13.83
CA VAL A 199 5.87 -18.32 12.56
C VAL A 199 6.88 -17.83 11.52
N THR A 200 7.77 -16.91 11.92
CA THR A 200 8.73 -16.26 11.03
C THR A 200 10.14 -16.79 11.25
N SER A 201 10.81 -17.17 10.17
CA SER A 201 12.23 -17.53 10.18
C SER A 201 12.99 -16.70 9.15
N LYS A 202 14.09 -16.05 9.55
CA LYS A 202 14.99 -15.39 8.61
C LYS A 202 15.66 -16.43 7.71
N LEU A 203 15.62 -16.23 6.39
CA LEU A 203 16.27 -17.11 5.43
C LEU A 203 17.65 -16.60 5.04
N ILE A 204 17.72 -15.36 4.55
CA ILE A 204 18.95 -14.79 4.01
C ILE A 204 18.96 -13.28 4.16
N ASP A 205 20.17 -12.76 4.37
CA ASP A 205 20.51 -11.35 4.28
C ASP A 205 21.41 -11.14 3.06
N TRP A 206 21.21 -10.06 2.33
CA TRP A 206 22.18 -9.63 1.33
C TRP A 206 22.25 -8.11 1.24
N GLN A 207 23.35 -7.66 0.67
CA GLN A 207 23.64 -6.25 0.51
C GLN A 207 23.86 -5.95 -0.97
N TYR A 208 23.34 -4.81 -1.42
CA TYR A 208 23.62 -4.27 -2.74
C TYR A 208 23.98 -2.79 -2.58
N ASN A 209 25.22 -2.43 -2.94
CA ASN A 209 25.79 -1.12 -2.62
C ASN A 209 25.71 -0.81 -1.11
N HIS A 210 24.88 0.17 -0.72
CA HIS A 210 24.66 0.59 0.67
C HIS A 210 23.30 0.12 1.22
N GLU A 211 22.55 -0.66 0.45
CA GLU A 211 21.20 -1.10 0.76
C GLU A 211 21.24 -2.53 1.32
N GLN A 212 20.66 -2.72 2.50
CA GLN A 212 20.45 -4.02 3.12
C GLN A 212 19.07 -4.57 2.76
N TYR A 213 19.04 -5.85 2.42
CA TYR A 213 17.84 -6.64 2.18
C TYR A 213 17.84 -7.86 3.09
N THR A 214 16.64 -8.27 3.49
CA THR A 214 16.44 -9.50 4.26
C THR A 214 15.20 -10.21 3.73
N LEU A 215 15.34 -11.51 3.50
CA LEU A 215 14.23 -12.38 3.18
C LEU A 215 13.90 -13.25 4.40
N TYR A 216 12.63 -13.20 4.80
CA TYR A 216 12.06 -14.07 5.80
C TYR A 216 11.10 -15.05 5.14
N ARG A 217 10.88 -16.18 5.80
CA ARG A 217 9.78 -17.10 5.52
C ARG A 217 8.78 -17.00 6.66
N ILE A 218 7.51 -16.84 6.33
CA ILE A 218 6.39 -16.81 7.27
C ILE A 218 5.50 -18.02 6.99
N ASN A 219 5.39 -18.94 7.95
CA ASN A 219 4.56 -20.13 7.84
C ASN A 219 3.15 -19.85 8.38
N LEU A 220 2.24 -19.42 7.53
CA LEU A 220 0.88 -19.02 7.94
C LEU A 220 0.02 -20.21 8.37
N SER A 221 0.24 -21.39 7.77
CA SER A 221 -0.38 -22.68 8.13
C SER A 221 0.52 -23.85 7.70
N LEU A 222 0.07 -25.09 7.93
CA LEU A 222 0.79 -26.29 7.47
C LEU A 222 0.98 -26.37 5.94
N SER A 223 0.13 -25.69 5.17
CA SER A 223 0.12 -25.73 3.70
C SER A 223 0.32 -24.36 3.06
N LYS A 224 0.54 -23.30 3.86
CA LYS A 224 0.69 -21.93 3.36
C LYS A 224 1.90 -21.28 3.99
N GLU A 225 2.87 -20.97 3.14
CA GLU A 225 4.00 -20.10 3.46
C GLU A 225 4.03 -18.89 2.53
N VAL A 226 4.64 -17.81 3.00
CA VAL A 226 4.93 -16.61 2.20
C VAL A 226 6.35 -16.13 2.49
N TYR A 227 7.00 -15.61 1.46
CA TYR A 227 8.32 -15.02 1.52
C TYR A 227 8.22 -13.52 1.72
N PHE A 228 8.70 -13.02 2.86
CA PHE A 228 8.60 -11.63 3.25
C PHE A 228 9.94 -10.93 3.04
N LEU A 229 10.00 -10.10 2.00
CA LEU A 229 11.14 -9.29 1.64
C LEU A 229 11.07 -7.93 2.29
N THR A 230 12.10 -7.59 3.08
CA THR A 230 12.28 -6.25 3.61
C THR A 230 13.17 -5.44 2.69
N THR A 231 12.70 -4.26 2.31
CA THR A 231 13.43 -3.30 1.48
C THR A 231 13.58 -1.96 2.18
N HIS A 232 14.47 -1.12 1.67
CA HIS A 232 14.48 0.30 2.04
C HIS A 232 13.23 1.01 1.49
N PHE A 233 12.88 2.16 2.08
CA PHE A 233 11.68 2.88 1.67
C PHE A 233 11.69 3.24 0.18
N PHE A 234 10.57 2.96 -0.49
CA PHE A 234 10.38 3.26 -1.90
C PHE A 234 10.21 4.77 -2.10
N GLY A 235 11.27 5.44 -2.54
CA GLY A 235 11.27 6.89 -2.76
C GLY A 235 12.17 7.64 -1.76
N ASN A 236 12.16 8.97 -1.87
CA ASN A 236 13.02 9.87 -1.09
C ASN A 236 14.52 9.54 -1.17
N GLY A 237 14.96 8.88 -2.26
CA GLY A 237 16.36 8.53 -2.50
C GLY A 237 16.93 7.44 -1.60
N ARG A 238 16.10 6.71 -0.83
CA ARG A 238 16.57 5.64 0.08
C ARG A 238 16.86 4.32 -0.60
N ILE A 239 16.30 4.12 -1.79
CA ILE A 239 16.56 2.95 -2.64
C ILE A 239 16.75 3.40 -4.09
N SER A 240 17.70 2.78 -4.76
CA SER A 240 18.00 2.96 -6.18
C SER A 240 17.19 2.00 -7.06
N TYR A 241 17.01 2.34 -8.34
CA TYR A 241 16.40 1.40 -9.29
C TYR A 241 17.24 0.13 -9.47
N ASP A 242 18.57 0.26 -9.42
CA ASP A 242 19.48 -0.88 -9.47
C ASP A 242 19.32 -1.79 -8.23
N GLY A 243 19.09 -1.18 -7.07
CA GLY A 243 18.70 -1.88 -5.84
C GLY A 243 17.43 -2.70 -6.00
N ILE A 244 16.36 -2.07 -6.49
CA ILE A 244 15.09 -2.75 -6.77
C ILE A 244 15.28 -3.90 -7.75
N LYS A 245 16.04 -3.67 -8.83
CA LYS A 245 16.37 -4.69 -9.83
C LYS A 245 17.11 -5.86 -9.22
N ASN A 246 18.11 -5.60 -8.38
CA ASN A 246 18.83 -6.64 -7.66
C ASN A 246 17.88 -7.44 -6.77
N ALA A 247 17.03 -6.75 -6.00
CA ALA A 247 16.09 -7.39 -5.09
C ALA A 247 15.06 -8.27 -5.82
N ALA A 248 14.48 -7.78 -6.92
CA ALA A 248 13.49 -8.49 -7.73
C ALA A 248 14.07 -9.77 -8.36
N LYS A 249 15.28 -9.69 -8.93
CA LYS A 249 15.97 -10.87 -9.48
C LYS A 249 16.32 -11.87 -8.39
N ARG A 250 16.89 -11.37 -7.29
CA ARG A 250 17.36 -12.22 -6.21
C ARG A 250 16.22 -12.98 -5.54
N ILE A 251 15.06 -12.34 -5.35
CA ILE A 251 13.92 -13.05 -4.77
C ILE A 251 13.31 -14.06 -5.73
N LYS A 252 13.27 -13.77 -7.04
CA LYS A 252 12.82 -14.74 -8.04
C LYS A 252 13.65 -16.03 -7.97
N GLU A 253 14.98 -15.92 -7.99
CA GLU A 253 15.92 -17.04 -7.86
C GLU A 253 15.75 -17.88 -6.57
N LEU A 254 15.22 -17.28 -5.50
CA LEU A 254 15.08 -17.92 -4.20
C LEU A 254 13.71 -18.58 -3.98
N VAL A 255 12.71 -18.19 -4.77
CA VAL A 255 11.30 -18.58 -4.60
C VAL A 255 10.79 -19.44 -5.75
N GLU A 256 11.37 -19.32 -6.94
CA GLU A 256 11.08 -20.15 -8.12
C GLU A 256 12.17 -21.21 -8.37
#